data_AF-A0A7L0V704-F1
#
_entry.id   AF-A0A7L0V704-F1
#
_cell.length_a   1.000
_cell.length_b   1.000
_cell.length_c   1.000
_cell.angle_alpha   90.00
_cell.angle_beta   90.00
_cell.angle_gamma   90.00
#
_symmetry.space_group_name_H-M   'P 1'
#
loop_
_entity.id
_entity.type
_entity.pdbx_description
1 polymer ?
#
loop_
_entity_poly.entity_id
_entity_poly.type
_entity_poly.pdbx_seq_one_letter_code
_entity_poly.pdbx_strand_id
1 'polypeptide(L)'
;VVCFTVVIFSLQTKYDFTSCRGVLIICLVVLILFSILCIFIRNRIVDIVYASLGALLFTCFLAVDTQLILGNKQLALSPEEYIFAALNLYTDIIN
;
A
#
# COMPACT_ATOMS: atom_id res chain seq x y z
N VAL A 1 -4.24 1.18 14.75
CA VAL A 1 -2.89 1.61 15.19
C VAL A 1 -1.95 1.78 14.00
N VAL A 2 -1.72 0.73 13.20
CA VAL A 2 -0.86 0.80 12.00
C VAL A 2 -1.26 1.93 11.05
N CYS A 3 -2.53 2.00 10.62
CA CYS A 3 -2.99 3.08 9.72
C CYS A 3 -2.76 4.48 10.30
N PHE A 4 -3.03 4.68 11.59
CA PHE A 4 -2.84 5.97 12.25
C PHE A 4 -1.35 6.37 12.30
N THR A 5 -0.47 5.42 12.61
CA THR A 5 0.99 5.64 12.59
C THR A 5 1.49 5.97 11.18
N VAL A 6 1.00 5.24 10.16
CA VAL A 6 1.35 5.48 8.76
C VAL A 6 0.89 6.85 8.30
N VAL A 7 -0.35 7.25 8.63
CA VAL A 7 -0.86 8.58 8.27
C VAL A 7 -0.01 9.68 8.93
N ILE A 8 0.31 9.55 10.22
CA ILE A 8 1.19 10.52 10.92
C ILE A 8 2.59 10.57 10.28
N PHE A 9 3.14 9.41 9.90
CA PHE A 9 4.45 9.34 9.25
C PHE A 9 4.41 9.94 7.83
N SER A 10 3.37 9.67 7.05
CA SER A 10 3.16 10.19 5.70
C SER A 10 2.95 11.71 5.66
N LEU A 11 2.48 12.32 6.76
CA LEU A 11 2.43 13.78 6.93
C LEU A 11 3.83 14.42 6.93
N GLN A 12 4.89 13.66 7.23
CA GLN A 12 6.26 14.18 7.20
C GLN A 12 6.78 14.28 5.76
N THR A 13 7.27 15.46 5.38
CA THR A 13 7.77 15.74 4.01
C THR A 13 9.17 15.19 3.74
N LYS A 14 9.88 14.67 4.75
CA LYS A 14 11.31 14.31 4.66
C LYS A 14 11.61 13.08 3.80
N TYR A 15 10.66 12.15 3.67
CA TYR A 15 10.81 10.91 2.89
C TYR A 15 9.73 10.83 1.81
N ASP A 16 10.12 10.67 0.54
CA ASP A 16 9.20 10.58 -0.60
C ASP A 16 9.03 9.11 -1.03
N PHE A 17 7.92 8.50 -0.65
CA PHE A 17 7.62 7.11 -1.04
C PHE A 17 6.87 7.06 -2.38
N THR A 18 6.36 8.19 -2.87
CA THR A 18 5.58 8.28 -4.11
C THR A 18 6.36 7.79 -5.33
N SER A 19 7.68 8.04 -5.37
CA SER A 19 8.56 7.56 -6.45
C SER A 19 8.70 6.03 -6.48
N CYS A 20 8.42 5.33 -5.38
CA CYS A 20 8.51 3.88 -5.28
C CYS A 20 7.22 3.16 -5.70
N ARG A 21 6.16 3.90 -6.07
CA ARG A 21 4.85 3.33 -6.44
C ARG A 21 4.93 2.27 -7.54
N GLY A 22 5.83 2.46 -8.52
CA GLY A 22 6.08 1.45 -9.57
C GLY A 22 6.65 0.13 -9.02
N VAL A 23 7.54 0.20 -8.02
CA VAL A 23 8.09 -0.99 -7.36
C VAL A 23 7.01 -1.70 -6.54
N LEU A 24 6.14 -0.95 -5.86
CA LEU A 24 5.03 -1.52 -5.09
C LEU A 24 4.05 -2.31 -5.98
N ILE A 25 3.74 -1.80 -7.19
CA ILE A 25 2.91 -2.54 -8.15
C ILE A 25 3.57 -3.85 -8.58
N ILE A 26 4.88 -3.84 -8.85
CA ILE A 26 5.61 -5.07 -9.20
C ILE A 26 5.56 -6.07 -8.04
N CYS A 27 5.79 -5.61 -6.81
CA CYS A 27 5.68 -6.45 -5.62
C CYS A 27 4.27 -7.02 -5.44
N LEU A 28 3.22 -6.25 -5.73
CA LEU A 28 1.82 -6.72 -5.67
C LEU A 28 1.56 -7.84 -6.66
N VAL A 29 2.02 -7.70 -7.92
CA VAL A 29 1.89 -8.74 -8.94
C VAL A 29 2.61 -10.02 -8.51
N VAL A 30 3.83 -9.91 -7.96
CA VAL A 30 4.58 -11.05 -7.43
C VAL A 30 3.82 -11.72 -6.28
N LEU A 31 3.23 -10.93 -5.37
CA LEU A 31 2.45 -11.44 -4.24
C LEU A 31 1.20 -12.21 -4.72
N ILE A 32 0.52 -11.72 -5.75
CA ILE A 32 -0.63 -12.41 -6.36
C ILE A 32 -0.20 -13.73 -6.99
N LEU A 33 0.90 -13.77 -7.73
CA LEU A 33 1.40 -15.03 -8.30
C LEU A 33 1.82 -16.03 -7.22
N PHE A 34 2.43 -15.54 -6.13
CA PHE A 34 2.80 -16.37 -5.00
C PHE A 34 1.58 -16.92 -4.26
N SER A 35 0.47 -16.19 -4.20
CA SER A 35 -0.77 -16.70 -3.59
C SER A 35 -1.34 -17.90 -4.34
N ILE A 36 -1.22 -17.93 -5.67
CA ILE A 36 -1.61 -19.08 -6.51
C ILE A 36 -0.78 -20.31 -6.13
N LEU A 37 0.53 -20.15 -5.87
CA LEU A 37 1.39 -21.24 -5.41
C LEU A 37 1.00 -21.73 -4.01
N CYS A 38 0.61 -20.82 -3.11
CA CYS A 38 0.16 -21.16 -1.75
C CYS A 38 -1.11 -22.02 -1.74
N ILE A 39 -2.01 -21.89 -2.74
CA ILE A 39 -3.21 -22.74 -2.86
C ILE A 39 -2.82 -24.23 -2.96
N PHE A 40 -1.73 -24.55 -3.65
CA PHE A 40 -1.21 -25.91 -3.78
C PHE A 40 -0.38 -26.32 -2.56
N ILE A 41 0.43 -25.40 -2.03
CA ILE A 41 1.31 -25.62 -0.88
C ILE A 41 0.58 -25.20 0.39
N ARG A 42 -0.40 -26.01 0.82
CA ARG A 42 -1.24 -25.75 2.00
C ARG A 42 -0.47 -25.96 3.32
N ASN A 43 0.47 -25.05 3.60
CA ASN A 43 1.37 -25.08 4.76
C ASN A 43 1.22 -23.82 5.61
N ARG A 44 0.97 -24.00 6.90
CA ARG A 44 0.76 -22.92 7.88
C ARG A 44 1.90 -21.90 7.93
N ILE A 45 3.15 -22.32 7.76
CA ILE A 45 4.30 -21.41 7.77
C ILE A 45 4.25 -20.51 6.53
N VAL A 46 3.93 -21.07 5.37
CA VAL A 46 3.81 -20.34 4.11
C VAL A 46 2.67 -19.33 4.19
N ASP A 47 1.53 -19.70 4.79
CA ASP A 47 0.40 -18.79 5.01
C ASP A 47 0.78 -17.60 5.91
N ILE A 48 1.53 -17.85 7.00
CA ILE A 48 1.99 -16.79 7.90
C ILE A 48 2.95 -15.84 7.18
N VAL A 49 3.91 -16.39 6.41
CA VAL A 49 4.85 -15.57 5.62
C VAL A 49 4.09 -14.75 4.60
N TYR A 50 3.16 -15.36 3.85
CA TYR A 50 2.33 -14.67 2.87
C TYR A 50 1.53 -13.52 3.50
N ALA A 51 0.84 -13.78 4.62
CA ALA A 51 0.07 -12.77 5.33
C ALA A 51 0.95 -11.62 5.82
N SER A 52 2.15 -11.92 6.34
CA SER A 52 3.08 -10.89 6.81
C SER A 52 3.63 -10.02 5.68
N LEU A 53 3.94 -10.61 4.51
CA LEU A 53 4.39 -9.89 3.32
C LEU A 53 3.26 -9.02 2.74
N GLY A 54 2.04 -9.54 2.69
CA GLY A 54 0.86 -8.79 2.26
C GLY A 54 0.60 -7.58 3.16
N ALA A 55 0.58 -7.79 4.48
CA ALA A 55 0.38 -6.71 5.45
C ALA A 55 1.44 -5.61 5.34
N LEU A 56 2.72 -5.99 5.15
CA LEU A 56 3.80 -5.02 4.95
C LEU A 56 3.60 -4.23 3.64
N LEU A 57 3.26 -4.92 2.55
CA LEU A 57 3.09 -4.30 1.24
C LEU A 57 1.90 -3.32 1.22
N PHE A 58 0.74 -3.70 1.75
CA PHE A 58 -0.43 -2.83 1.83
C PHE A 58 -0.20 -1.64 2.78
N THR A 59 0.57 -1.83 3.86
CA THR A 59 1.01 -0.71 4.72
C THR A 59 1.84 0.32 3.93
N CYS A 60 2.69 -0.13 2.99
CA CYS A 60 3.44 0.76 2.11
C CYS A 60 2.56 1.45 1.05
N PHE A 61 1.57 0.76 0.50
CA PHE A 61 0.56 1.37 -0.40
C PHE A 61 -0.21 2.48 0.33
N LEU A 62 -0.70 2.19 1.54
CA LEU A 62 -1.39 3.17 2.39
C LEU A 62 -0.53 4.43 2.63
N ALA A 63 0.77 4.25 2.85
CA ALA A 63 1.70 5.35 3.04
C ALA A 63 1.80 6.23 1.79
N VAL A 64 1.93 5.61 0.60
CA VAL A 64 2.03 6.28 -0.70
C VAL A 64 0.74 6.98 -1.08
N ASP A 65 -0.41 6.32 -0.92
CA ASP A 65 -1.72 6.89 -1.26
C ASP A 65 -2.08 8.03 -0.32
N THR A 66 -1.73 7.93 0.97
CA THR A 66 -1.84 9.06 1.89
C THR A 66 -0.96 10.23 1.46
N GLN A 67 0.27 9.99 0.99
CA GLN A 67 1.16 11.04 0.48
C GLN A 67 0.64 11.71 -0.81
N LEU A 68 0.01 10.94 -1.71
CA LEU A 68 -0.67 11.44 -2.91
C LEU A 68 -1.85 12.35 -2.56
N ILE A 69 -2.67 11.96 -1.58
CA ILE A 69 -3.83 12.74 -1.12
C ILE A 69 -3.41 14.05 -0.45
N LEU A 70 -2.33 14.02 0.34
CA LEU A 70 -1.83 15.20 1.04
C LEU A 70 -1.25 16.26 0.11
N GLY A 71 -1.00 15.95 -1.17
CA GLY A 71 -0.59 16.92 -2.20
C GLY A 71 0.75 17.63 -1.93
N ASN A 72 1.52 17.19 -0.93
CA ASN A 72 2.71 17.88 -0.45
C ASN A 72 3.98 17.55 -1.28
N LYS A 73 3.84 16.78 -2.38
CA LYS A 73 4.92 16.26 -3.26
C LYS A 73 4.47 16.22 -4.73
N GLN A 74 5.38 15.88 -5.66
CA GLN A 74 5.29 16.17 -7.11
C GLN A 74 4.05 15.63 -7.86
N LEU A 75 3.25 14.74 -7.27
CA LEU A 75 1.99 14.22 -7.82
C LEU A 75 0.84 14.62 -6.90
N ALA A 76 0.43 15.89 -6.94
CA ALA A 76 -0.78 16.33 -6.26
C ALA A 76 -2.00 16.01 -7.14
N LEU A 77 -2.97 15.26 -6.61
CA LEU A 77 -4.25 15.03 -7.27
C LEU A 77 -5.00 16.36 -7.41
N SER A 78 -5.64 16.58 -8.56
CA SER A 78 -6.56 17.71 -8.73
C SER A 78 -7.73 17.54 -7.73
N PRO A 79 -8.26 18.61 -7.12
CA PRO A 79 -9.42 18.55 -6.22
C PRO A 79 -10.64 17.84 -6.83
N GLU A 80 -10.69 17.77 -8.16
CA GLU A 80 -11.71 17.08 -8.95
C GLU A 80 -11.66 15.54 -8.82
N GLU A 81 -10.52 14.98 -8.43
CA GLU A 81 -10.28 13.53 -8.34
C GLU A 81 -10.35 12.98 -6.90
N TYR A 82 -10.83 13.78 -5.95
CA TYR A 82 -10.87 13.41 -4.52
C TYR A 82 -11.66 12.12 -4.26
N ILE A 83 -12.73 11.86 -5.03
CA ILE A 83 -13.55 10.64 -4.89
C ILE A 83 -12.71 9.39 -5.18
N PHE A 84 -11.89 9.43 -6.23
CA PHE A 84 -11.01 8.32 -6.60
C PHE A 84 -9.93 8.11 -5.54
N ALA A 85 -9.37 9.20 -5.01
CA ALA A 85 -8.37 9.16 -3.95
C ALA A 85 -8.93 8.53 -2.66
N ALA A 86 -10.14 8.92 -2.26
CA ALA A 86 -10.83 8.34 -1.11
C ALA A 86 -11.13 6.84 -1.29
N LEU A 87 -11.46 6.42 -2.51
CA LEU A 87 -11.76 5.02 -2.84
C LEU A 87 -10.52 4.13 -2.77
N ASN A 88 -9.37 4.61 -3.25
CA ASN A 88 -8.09 3.91 -3.11
C ASN A 88 -7.69 3.81 -1.64
N LEU A 89 -7.77 4.90 -0.88
CA LEU A 89 -7.46 4.91 0.55
C LEU A 89 -8.34 3.92 1.34
N TYR A 90 -9.64 3.85 0.99
CA TYR A 90 -10.55 2.88 1.59
C TYR A 90 -10.13 1.44 1.30
N THR A 91 -9.74 1.15 0.06
CA THR A 91 -9.31 -0.18 -0.38
C THR A 91 -8.02 -0.60 0.34
N ASP A 92 -7.08 0.34 0.54
CA ASP A 92 -5.84 0.12 1.27
C ASP A 92 -6.03 -0.08 2.78
N ILE A 93 -7.10 0.46 3.38
CA ILE A 93 -7.41 0.24 4.79
C ILE A 93 -8.02 -1.15 5.04
N ILE A 94 -8.75 -1.68 4.05
CA ILE A 94 -9.43 -2.98 4.18
C ILE A 94 -8.51 -4.16 3.88
N ASN A 95 -7.58 -4.03 2.93
CA ASN A 95 -6.63 -5.08 2.55
C ASN A 95 -5.47 -5.22 3.53
#